data_AF-A0A6C0CTY2-F1
#
_entry.id   AF-A0A6C0CTY2-F1
#
_cell.length_a   1.000
_cell.length_b   1.000
_cell.length_c   1.000
_cell.angle_alpha   90.00
_cell.angle_beta   90.00
_cell.angle_gamma   90.00
#
_symmetry.space_group_name_H-M   'P 1'
#
loop_
_entity.id
_entity.type
_entity.pdbx_description
1 polymer ?
#
loop_
_entity_poly.entity_id
_entity_poly.type
_entity_poly.pdbx_seq_one_letter_code
_entity_poly.pdbx_strand_id
1 'polypeptide(L)'
;MVYPVFEENSIINRCKSDLEQFLAQYPLQETFTLELNSSNYTIFEDMKNAIQPLIQKLEITSGKNLINFNYVHDIINYDKNIQTKLWIVRTYLFYQILIFATKMMNNESLFSDVYNKNSQIVPTRIFRGDIKPELENYKMGIFGSLTPTSDIDIGVQYSGDIIGLIGLSYFVSIFEDLFLIFFNKNTLDFDIEMYADMMTLPNPHKNDTEHPDIFYLDTMNFNIDDFNEMLPYAGASILRNYVDAMIDLGNNNIEQNIGSFNYNMIYNYFPNFRELFNDDVQNLFSKNNWKNEASNMIKDYMTHDYNYGREKYYKLVNDAEITQQDAKVIINNVDKNHATFLNTRLILDIMKKIGKALVYRAESYTCAPTVMFVVRILQATKGDLSKYKTQTPVLCNFPLTNAICGIGRYGYIMSMLEQIGYLIRFDITYCEKKHYNAEKCNKKKIKYGERLDYALELYKHPIKTKRNAIGNLRSESLKTEFEKNNINDNTDFSDRQRHSFGGKRKIGKTKRRKSKRRKSKGRKNRRNKTRKQ
;
A
#
# COMPACT_ATOMS: atom_id res chain seq x y z
N MET A 1 16.59 -11.19 3.51
CA MET A 1 16.73 -9.91 2.77
C MET A 1 17.11 -8.89 3.81
N VAL A 2 18.24 -8.21 3.66
CA VAL A 2 18.65 -7.15 4.59
C VAL A 2 17.89 -5.88 4.19
N TYR A 3 17.08 -5.35 5.09
CA TYR A 3 16.40 -4.07 4.86
C TYR A 3 17.44 -2.94 4.91
N PRO A 4 17.46 -2.02 3.94
CA PRO A 4 18.28 -0.82 4.07
C PRO A 4 17.85 -0.01 5.30
N VAL A 5 18.80 0.68 5.90
CA VAL A 5 18.59 1.56 7.06
C VAL A 5 19.03 2.98 6.72
N PHE A 6 18.76 3.96 7.58
CA PHE A 6 19.19 5.35 7.38
C PHE A 6 20.68 5.52 7.67
N GLU A 7 21.49 4.79 6.93
CA GLU A 7 22.95 4.87 6.89
C GLU A 7 23.37 4.96 5.42
N GLU A 8 24.31 5.85 5.11
CA GLU A 8 24.73 6.14 3.73
C GLU A 8 25.15 4.88 2.95
N ASN A 9 26.01 4.05 3.53
CA ASN A 9 26.49 2.83 2.88
C ASN A 9 25.35 1.84 2.63
N SER A 10 24.43 1.71 3.58
CA SER A 10 23.25 0.85 3.47
C SER A 10 22.36 1.29 2.30
N ILE A 11 22.12 2.61 2.17
CA ILE A 11 21.34 3.22 1.10
C ILE A 11 22.02 3.01 -0.27
N ILE A 12 23.32 3.29 -0.38
CA ILE A 12 24.10 3.11 -1.62
C ILE A 12 24.09 1.65 -2.07
N ASN A 13 24.32 0.71 -1.15
CA ASN A 13 24.34 -0.71 -1.46
C ASN A 13 22.97 -1.20 -1.94
N ARG A 14 21.89 -0.70 -1.32
CA ARG A 14 20.54 -1.02 -1.80
C ARG A 14 20.29 -0.47 -3.20
N CYS A 15 20.66 0.78 -3.48
CA CYS A 15 20.53 1.36 -4.83
C CYS A 15 21.20 0.48 -5.89
N LYS A 16 22.43 0.03 -5.63
CA LYS A 16 23.16 -0.90 -6.53
C LYS A 16 22.38 -2.20 -6.73
N SER A 17 21.90 -2.82 -5.66
CA SER A 17 21.12 -4.07 -5.74
C SER A 17 19.85 -3.91 -6.59
N ASP A 18 19.10 -2.81 -6.41
CA ASP A 18 17.86 -2.57 -7.15
C ASP A 18 18.14 -2.30 -8.63
N LEU A 19 19.22 -1.56 -8.95
CA LEU A 19 19.68 -1.34 -10.33
C LEU A 19 20.15 -2.62 -11.01
N GLU A 20 20.94 -3.45 -10.32
CA GLU A 20 21.41 -4.75 -10.83
C GLU A 20 20.23 -5.67 -11.14
N GLN A 21 19.27 -5.78 -10.22
CA GLN A 21 18.07 -6.59 -10.41
C GLN A 21 17.20 -6.10 -11.57
N PHE A 22 17.06 -4.77 -11.71
CA PHE A 22 16.29 -4.17 -12.79
C PHE A 22 16.98 -4.36 -14.15
N LEU A 23 18.28 -4.07 -14.26
CA LEU A 23 19.05 -4.20 -15.50
C LEU A 23 19.19 -5.65 -15.96
N ALA A 24 19.16 -6.62 -15.05
CA ALA A 24 19.07 -8.04 -15.41
C ALA A 24 17.79 -8.38 -16.19
N GLN A 25 16.69 -7.64 -15.96
CA GLN A 25 15.41 -7.83 -16.64
C GLN A 25 15.22 -6.88 -17.83
N TYR A 26 15.76 -5.67 -17.74
CA TYR A 26 15.63 -4.60 -18.72
C TYR A 26 17.02 -4.10 -19.15
N PRO A 27 17.79 -4.91 -19.89
CA PRO A 27 19.15 -4.54 -20.29
C PRO A 27 19.12 -3.33 -21.23
N LEU A 28 20.04 -2.40 -20.99
CA LEU A 28 20.25 -1.25 -21.86
C LEU A 28 21.08 -1.64 -23.08
N GLN A 29 20.80 -0.98 -24.21
CA GLN A 29 21.61 -1.11 -25.43
C GLN A 29 22.87 -0.25 -25.41
N GLU A 30 22.93 0.75 -24.53
CA GLU A 30 24.02 1.71 -24.40
C GLU A 30 24.40 1.91 -22.94
N THR A 31 25.63 2.38 -22.71
CA THR A 31 26.11 2.74 -21.38
C THR A 31 25.31 3.93 -20.84
N PHE A 32 24.67 3.75 -19.68
CA PHE A 32 23.93 4.80 -18.99
C PHE A 32 24.39 4.86 -17.53
N THR A 33 25.41 5.66 -17.28
CA THR A 33 26.06 5.77 -15.96
C THR A 33 25.54 6.98 -15.20
N LEU A 34 25.17 6.74 -13.95
CA LEU A 34 24.87 7.75 -12.94
C LEU A 34 25.53 7.33 -11.64
N GLU A 35 25.81 8.30 -10.78
CA GLU A 35 26.44 8.07 -9.49
C GLU A 35 25.63 8.80 -8.43
N LEU A 36 25.49 8.15 -7.27
CA LEU A 36 25.03 8.84 -6.07
C LEU A 36 26.18 9.69 -5.56
N ASN A 37 25.90 10.95 -5.28
CA ASN A 37 26.84 11.80 -4.60
C ASN A 37 26.72 11.53 -3.10
N SER A 38 27.84 11.25 -2.44
CA SER A 38 27.89 10.94 -1.01
C SER A 38 28.88 11.85 -0.25
N SER A 39 29.19 12.99 -0.85
CA SER A 39 30.07 14.02 -0.29
C SER A 39 29.56 14.49 1.08
N ASN A 40 30.47 15.04 1.89
CA ASN A 40 30.08 15.68 3.14
C ASN A 40 29.39 17.02 2.84
N TYR A 41 28.06 17.00 2.87
CA TYR A 41 27.23 18.20 2.78
C TYR A 41 27.31 18.97 4.10
N THR A 42 27.68 20.23 4.02
CA THR A 42 27.73 21.13 5.18
C THR A 42 26.67 22.23 5.11
N ILE A 43 26.24 22.58 3.89
CA ILE A 43 25.20 23.56 3.61
C ILE A 43 24.24 23.06 2.52
N PHE A 44 23.05 23.67 2.44
CA PHE A 44 22.01 23.34 1.45
C PHE A 44 22.50 23.47 -0.01
N GLU A 45 23.41 24.41 -0.28
CA GLU A 45 23.93 24.62 -1.64
C GLU A 45 24.76 23.42 -2.13
N ASP A 46 25.47 22.72 -1.23
CA ASP A 46 26.20 21.51 -1.56
C ASP A 46 25.24 20.42 -2.07
N MET A 47 24.07 20.29 -1.42
CA MET A 47 23.04 19.32 -1.79
C MET A 47 22.39 19.68 -3.13
N LYS A 48 22.14 20.97 -3.41
CA LYS A 48 21.65 21.42 -4.72
C LYS A 48 22.62 21.07 -5.83
N ASN A 49 23.90 21.39 -5.65
CA ASN A 49 24.94 21.08 -6.62
C ASN A 49 25.05 19.57 -6.86
N ALA A 50 24.90 18.76 -5.80
CA ALA A 50 24.95 17.31 -5.88
C ALA A 50 23.77 16.68 -6.64
N ILE A 51 22.55 17.21 -6.52
CA ILE A 51 21.37 16.64 -7.19
C ILE A 51 21.17 17.14 -8.62
N GLN A 52 21.75 18.30 -8.96
CA GLN A 52 21.57 18.95 -10.26
C GLN A 52 21.90 18.04 -11.47
N PRO A 53 22.97 17.21 -11.46
CA PRO A 53 23.25 16.31 -12.57
C PRO A 53 22.14 15.27 -12.80
N LEU A 54 21.49 14.79 -11.74
CA LEU A 54 20.38 13.84 -11.84
C LEU A 54 19.13 14.51 -12.41
N ILE A 55 18.84 15.75 -12.01
CA ILE A 55 17.75 16.57 -12.56
C ILE A 55 17.99 16.81 -14.06
N GLN A 56 19.18 17.27 -14.44
CA GLN A 56 19.53 17.48 -15.85
C GLN A 56 19.40 16.19 -16.66
N LYS A 57 19.80 15.05 -16.10
CA LYS A 57 19.64 13.75 -16.76
C LYS A 57 18.17 13.40 -16.96
N LEU A 58 17.31 13.67 -15.98
CA LEU A 58 15.87 13.45 -16.08
C LEU A 58 15.28 14.29 -17.23
N GLU A 59 15.64 15.57 -17.29
CA GLU A 59 15.14 16.48 -18.32
C GLU A 59 15.61 16.08 -19.72
N ILE A 60 16.90 15.74 -19.87
CA ILE A 60 17.46 15.25 -21.14
C ILE A 60 16.77 13.95 -21.58
N THR A 61 16.58 13.02 -20.65
CA THR A 61 16.01 11.70 -20.97
C THR A 61 14.52 11.79 -21.29
N SER A 62 13.77 12.62 -20.57
CA SER A 62 12.34 12.83 -20.81
C SER A 62 12.07 13.75 -22.01
N GLY A 63 13.02 14.61 -22.38
CA GLY A 63 12.81 15.69 -23.33
C GLY A 63 11.87 16.79 -22.81
N LYS A 64 11.63 16.84 -21.49
CA LYS A 64 10.79 17.84 -20.82
C LYS A 64 11.58 18.50 -19.69
N ASN A 65 11.28 19.77 -19.40
CA ASN A 65 11.78 20.36 -18.16
C ASN A 65 11.07 19.72 -16.93
N LEU A 66 11.70 19.83 -15.77
CA LEU A 66 11.20 19.21 -14.54
C LEU A 66 9.77 19.65 -14.22
N ILE A 67 9.48 20.95 -14.35
CA ILE A 67 8.16 21.54 -14.07
C ILE A 67 7.05 20.84 -14.86
N ASN A 68 7.28 20.55 -16.14
CA ASN A 68 6.29 19.94 -17.03
C ASN A 68 6.35 18.41 -17.08
N PHE A 69 7.31 17.78 -16.39
CA PHE A 69 7.43 16.33 -16.33
C PHE A 69 6.66 15.78 -15.14
N ASN A 70 5.75 14.82 -15.37
CA ASN A 70 5.10 14.05 -14.32
C ASN A 70 5.31 12.56 -14.65
N TYR A 71 6.03 11.85 -13.79
CA TYR A 71 6.45 10.47 -14.06
C TYR A 71 5.25 9.55 -14.27
N VAL A 72 4.26 9.60 -13.37
CA VAL A 72 3.05 8.76 -13.38
C VAL A 72 2.32 8.84 -14.73
N HIS A 73 2.15 10.05 -15.27
CA HIS A 73 1.40 10.29 -16.50
C HIS A 73 2.25 10.16 -17.77
N ASP A 74 3.53 10.53 -17.70
CA ASP A 74 4.36 10.63 -18.88
C ASP A 74 5.03 9.30 -19.25
N ILE A 75 5.41 8.48 -18.26
CA ILE A 75 6.23 7.27 -18.47
C ILE A 75 5.61 6.34 -19.52
N ILE A 76 4.29 6.18 -19.51
CA ILE A 76 3.56 5.28 -20.41
C ILE A 76 3.62 5.68 -21.89
N ASN A 77 3.96 6.94 -22.19
CA ASN A 77 3.98 7.49 -23.54
C ASN A 77 5.34 7.33 -24.24
N TYR A 78 6.38 6.94 -23.49
CA TYR A 78 7.71 6.72 -24.02
C TYR A 78 7.89 5.28 -24.53
N ASP A 79 8.85 5.08 -25.44
CA ASP A 79 9.28 3.74 -25.79
C ASP A 79 10.03 3.06 -24.64
N LYS A 80 10.18 1.74 -24.71
CA LYS A 80 10.78 0.93 -23.63
C LYS A 80 12.19 1.38 -23.24
N ASN A 81 13.00 1.86 -24.19
CA ASN A 81 14.37 2.28 -23.90
C ASN A 81 14.37 3.56 -23.05
N ILE A 82 13.55 4.55 -23.44
CA ILE A 82 13.40 5.78 -22.65
C ILE A 82 12.74 5.47 -21.30
N GLN A 83 11.72 4.62 -21.24
CA GLN A 83 11.11 4.18 -19.98
C GLN A 83 12.15 3.58 -19.02
N THR A 84 13.03 2.72 -19.53
CA THR A 84 14.10 2.08 -18.75
C THR A 84 15.07 3.13 -18.20
N LYS A 85 15.50 4.09 -19.04
CA LYS A 85 16.39 5.17 -18.61
C LYS A 85 15.74 6.10 -17.59
N LEU A 86 14.47 6.47 -17.79
CA LEU A 86 13.71 7.30 -16.85
C LEU A 86 13.55 6.62 -15.49
N TRP A 87 13.28 5.31 -15.50
CA TRP A 87 13.24 4.51 -14.28
C TRP A 87 14.57 4.59 -13.52
N ILE A 88 15.69 4.41 -14.22
CA ILE A 88 17.04 4.49 -13.61
C ILE A 88 17.24 5.86 -12.98
N VAL A 89 16.97 6.95 -13.71
CA VAL A 89 17.14 8.31 -13.19
C VAL A 89 16.26 8.55 -11.96
N ARG A 90 14.98 8.14 -12.00
CA ARG A 90 14.07 8.23 -10.85
C ARG A 90 14.61 7.47 -9.64
N THR A 91 15.12 6.27 -9.84
CA THR A 91 15.71 5.45 -8.77
C THR A 91 16.92 6.14 -8.13
N TYR A 92 17.82 6.72 -8.94
CA TYR A 92 18.93 7.52 -8.40
C TYR A 92 18.46 8.76 -7.65
N LEU A 93 17.48 9.50 -8.17
CA LEU A 93 16.89 10.66 -7.47
C LEU A 93 16.31 10.26 -6.12
N PHE A 94 15.54 9.18 -6.09
CA PHE A 94 14.97 8.62 -4.87
C PHE A 94 16.06 8.34 -3.81
N TYR A 95 17.10 7.60 -4.18
CA TYR A 95 18.18 7.26 -3.23
C TYR A 95 19.03 8.46 -2.84
N GLN A 96 19.23 9.43 -3.74
CA GLN A 96 19.93 10.67 -3.42
C GLN A 96 19.17 11.47 -2.34
N ILE A 97 17.84 11.53 -2.43
CA ILE A 97 16.99 12.17 -1.41
C ILE A 97 17.05 11.42 -0.08
N LEU A 98 17.15 10.08 -0.07
CA LEU A 98 17.35 9.33 1.16
C LEU A 98 18.71 9.63 1.82
N ILE A 99 19.78 9.77 1.04
CA ILE A 99 21.10 10.20 1.55
C ILE A 99 21.00 11.60 2.16
N PHE A 100 20.34 12.52 1.47
CA PHE A 100 20.10 13.89 1.95
C PHE A 100 19.33 13.92 3.27
N ALA A 101 18.21 13.19 3.36
CA ALA A 101 17.44 13.04 4.59
C ALA A 101 18.32 12.53 5.74
N THR A 102 19.11 11.48 5.48
CA THR A 102 20.03 10.88 6.47
C THR A 102 21.08 11.89 6.95
N LYS A 103 21.71 12.63 6.03
CA LYS A 103 22.72 13.65 6.38
C LYS A 103 22.12 14.80 7.18
N MET A 104 20.93 15.26 6.82
CA MET A 104 20.20 16.28 7.58
C MET A 104 19.87 15.80 9.00
N MET A 105 19.31 14.60 9.16
CA MET A 105 18.97 14.06 10.49
C MET A 105 20.21 13.79 11.37
N ASN A 106 21.41 13.70 10.77
CA ASN A 106 22.66 13.51 11.49
C ASN A 106 23.39 14.84 11.83
N ASN A 107 22.99 15.96 11.22
CA ASN A 107 23.66 17.26 11.31
C ASN A 107 22.66 18.42 11.50
N GLU A 108 22.54 18.90 12.73
CA GLU A 108 21.65 20.01 13.11
C GLU A 108 21.90 21.31 12.34
N SER A 109 23.16 21.63 12.05
CA SER A 109 23.52 22.84 11.32
C SER A 109 23.03 22.76 9.87
N LEU A 110 23.26 21.63 9.20
CA LEU A 110 22.75 21.40 7.85
C LEU A 110 21.22 21.38 7.84
N PHE A 111 20.60 20.68 8.81
CA PHE A 111 19.16 20.61 8.96
C PHE A 111 18.53 22.01 9.06
N SER A 112 19.10 22.85 9.94
CA SER A 112 18.66 24.23 10.13
C SER A 112 18.85 25.08 8.88
N ASP A 113 20.00 24.95 8.19
CA ASP A 113 20.26 25.68 6.94
C ASP A 113 19.24 25.36 5.85
N VAL A 114 18.91 24.08 5.67
CA VAL A 114 17.92 23.62 4.69
C VAL A 114 16.54 24.18 5.01
N TYR A 115 16.04 24.04 6.24
CA TYR A 115 14.69 24.54 6.56
C TYR A 115 14.61 26.06 6.60
N ASN A 116 15.63 26.77 7.10
CA ASN A 116 15.62 28.24 7.13
C ASN A 116 15.54 28.84 5.72
N LYS A 117 16.30 28.31 4.76
CA LYS A 117 16.30 28.78 3.36
C LYS A 117 15.04 28.40 2.58
N ASN A 118 14.22 27.49 3.10
CA ASN A 118 13.04 26.97 2.40
C ASN A 118 11.74 27.08 3.22
N SER A 119 11.70 27.97 4.21
CA SER A 119 10.53 28.20 5.08
C SER A 119 9.29 28.69 4.32
N GLN A 120 9.46 29.23 3.12
CA GLN A 120 8.38 29.60 2.20
C GLN A 120 7.79 28.41 1.42
N ILE A 121 8.47 27.26 1.37
CA ILE A 121 8.06 26.07 0.61
C ILE A 121 7.42 25.03 1.54
N VAL A 122 8.05 24.80 2.69
CA VAL A 122 7.61 23.78 3.66
C VAL A 122 7.64 24.35 5.09
N PRO A 123 6.79 23.85 6.00
CA PRO A 123 6.88 24.20 7.41
C PRO A 123 8.24 23.82 8.00
N THR A 124 8.81 24.69 8.83
CA THR A 124 10.04 24.37 9.57
C THR A 124 9.81 23.18 10.50
N ARG A 125 10.65 22.15 10.39
CA ARG A 125 10.68 21.02 11.31
C ARG A 125 11.66 21.28 12.46
N ILE A 126 11.49 20.57 13.56
CA ILE A 126 12.41 20.61 14.70
C ILE A 126 13.47 19.53 14.51
N PHE A 127 14.75 19.86 14.72
CA PHE A 127 15.81 18.86 14.71
C PHE A 127 15.63 17.90 15.90
N ARG A 128 15.66 16.59 15.63
CA ARG A 128 15.46 15.54 16.64
C ARG A 128 16.78 14.88 17.01
N GLY A 129 17.50 15.51 17.94
CA GLY A 129 18.80 15.00 18.43
C GLY A 129 18.72 13.61 19.10
N ASP A 130 17.54 13.23 19.59
CA ASP A 130 17.23 11.91 20.14
C ASP A 130 17.08 10.81 19.07
N ILE A 131 16.75 11.18 17.82
CA ILE A 131 16.66 10.23 16.69
C ILE A 131 18.03 9.96 16.06
N LYS A 132 18.95 10.95 16.09
CA LYS A 132 20.30 10.83 15.52
C LYS A 132 21.06 9.54 15.90
N PRO A 133 21.14 9.12 17.17
CA PRO A 133 21.85 7.88 17.52
C PRO A 133 21.14 6.61 17.03
N GLU A 134 19.89 6.72 16.60
CA GLU A 134 19.00 5.59 16.29
C GLU A 134 18.75 5.41 14.79
N LEU A 135 19.39 6.20 13.92
CA LEU A 135 19.15 6.16 12.47
C LEU A 135 19.30 4.75 11.85
N GLU A 136 20.27 3.97 12.33
CA GLU A 136 20.49 2.58 11.89
C GLU A 136 19.35 1.63 12.27
N ASN A 137 18.53 2.00 13.26
CA ASN A 137 17.41 1.19 13.72
C ASN A 137 16.12 1.47 12.94
N TYR A 138 16.08 2.48 12.08
CA TYR A 138 14.97 2.71 11.16
C TYR A 138 15.19 1.94 9.86
N LYS A 139 14.47 0.82 9.72
CA LYS A 139 14.52 -0.06 8.55
C LYS A 139 13.54 0.42 7.48
N MET A 140 13.96 0.32 6.22
CA MET A 140 13.14 0.66 5.06
C MET A 140 12.78 -0.60 4.27
N GLY A 141 11.51 -0.97 4.29
CA GLY A 141 10.92 -1.92 3.36
C GLY A 141 10.61 -1.24 2.03
N ILE A 142 11.45 -1.43 1.02
CA ILE A 142 11.18 -0.90 -0.33
C ILE A 142 10.50 -2.00 -1.16
N PHE A 143 9.25 -1.74 -1.54
CA PHE A 143 8.37 -2.60 -2.32
C PHE A 143 8.12 -1.97 -3.70
N GLY A 144 7.69 -2.81 -4.66
CA GLY A 144 7.44 -2.36 -6.02
C GLY A 144 8.73 -2.08 -6.82
N SER A 145 8.63 -1.20 -7.80
CA SER A 145 9.74 -0.68 -8.62
C SER A 145 10.43 -1.62 -9.62
N LEU A 146 10.20 -2.93 -9.68
CA LEU A 146 10.94 -3.78 -10.63
C LEU A 146 10.48 -3.69 -12.10
N THR A 147 9.59 -2.76 -12.44
CA THR A 147 9.20 -2.47 -13.83
C THR A 147 9.26 -0.96 -14.10
N PRO A 148 9.49 -0.53 -15.35
CA PRO A 148 9.62 0.90 -15.64
C PRO A 148 8.41 1.75 -15.23
N THR A 149 7.22 1.17 -15.23
CA THR A 149 5.94 1.86 -14.97
C THR A 149 5.34 1.52 -13.61
N SER A 150 6.10 0.90 -12.70
CA SER A 150 5.63 0.66 -11.33
C SER A 150 6.08 1.77 -10.40
N ASP A 151 5.25 2.01 -9.40
CA ASP A 151 5.47 2.79 -8.20
C ASP A 151 6.67 2.28 -7.38
N ILE A 152 7.21 3.17 -6.55
CA ILE A 152 8.16 2.85 -5.48
C ILE A 152 7.43 3.05 -4.14
N ASP A 153 7.09 1.96 -3.48
CA ASP A 153 6.48 1.98 -2.15
C ASP A 153 7.55 1.77 -1.08
N ILE A 154 7.57 2.59 -0.04
CA ILE A 154 8.59 2.52 1.02
C ILE A 154 7.90 2.51 2.38
N GLY A 155 7.99 1.41 3.12
CA GLY A 155 7.61 1.36 4.53
C GLY A 155 8.80 1.67 5.42
N VAL A 156 8.70 2.66 6.30
CA VAL A 156 9.70 2.95 7.34
C VAL A 156 9.22 2.35 8.66
N GLN A 157 10.04 1.49 9.26
CA GLN A 157 9.75 0.82 10.53
C GLN A 157 10.88 1.08 11.53
N TYR A 158 10.55 1.40 12.77
CA TYR A 158 11.54 1.46 13.84
C TYR A 158 11.75 0.07 14.44
N SER A 159 13.01 -0.37 14.50
CA SER A 159 13.42 -1.69 14.99
C SER A 159 14.38 -1.64 16.18
N GLY A 160 14.60 -0.45 16.73
CA GLY A 160 15.38 -0.26 17.95
C GLY A 160 14.57 -0.60 19.20
N ASP A 161 15.25 -0.78 20.33
CA ASP A 161 14.66 -1.20 21.60
C ASP A 161 14.27 -0.04 22.52
N ILE A 162 14.61 1.21 22.17
CA ILE A 162 14.27 2.39 22.97
C ILE A 162 12.75 2.54 23.07
N ILE A 163 12.23 2.49 24.29
CA ILE A 163 10.83 2.76 24.62
C ILE A 163 10.61 4.27 24.66
N GLY A 164 9.50 4.73 24.08
CA GLY A 164 9.13 6.15 24.07
C GLY A 164 9.76 6.95 22.92
N LEU A 165 10.67 6.36 22.15
CA LEU A 165 11.18 7.00 20.94
C LEU A 165 10.08 6.97 19.86
N ILE A 166 9.63 8.16 19.47
CA ILE A 166 8.61 8.41 18.44
C ILE A 166 9.28 9.16 17.30
N GLY A 167 9.25 8.60 16.10
CA GLY A 167 9.99 9.15 14.96
C GLY A 167 9.41 8.85 13.58
N LEU A 168 8.50 7.90 13.39
CA LEU A 168 8.07 7.49 12.06
C LEU A 168 7.49 8.67 11.24
N SER A 169 6.66 9.50 11.85
CA SER A 169 6.12 10.71 11.21
C SER A 169 7.23 11.71 10.80
N TYR A 170 8.29 11.82 11.60
CA TYR A 170 9.43 12.70 11.34
C TYR A 170 10.19 12.27 10.09
N PHE A 171 10.50 10.97 9.95
CA PHE A 171 11.18 10.44 8.77
C PHE A 171 10.38 10.66 7.49
N VAL A 172 9.08 10.33 7.51
CA VAL A 172 8.22 10.53 6.33
C VAL A 172 8.16 12.02 5.97
N SER A 173 8.01 12.90 6.97
CA SER A 173 7.91 14.34 6.73
C SER A 173 9.17 14.92 6.08
N ILE A 174 10.36 14.55 6.55
CA ILE A 174 11.63 15.05 5.98
C ILE A 174 11.80 14.56 4.55
N PHE A 175 11.52 13.28 4.31
CA PHE A 175 11.64 12.71 2.97
C PHE A 175 10.73 13.45 1.97
N GLU A 176 9.45 13.63 2.29
CA GLU A 176 8.53 14.34 1.39
C GLU A 176 8.82 15.83 1.28
N ASP A 177 9.25 16.49 2.36
CA ASP A 177 9.66 17.90 2.34
C ASP A 177 10.83 18.12 1.38
N LEU A 178 11.80 17.20 1.32
CA LEU A 178 12.94 17.31 0.41
C LEU A 178 12.51 17.25 -1.06
N PHE A 179 11.47 16.49 -1.42
CA PHE A 179 10.95 16.51 -2.78
C PHE A 179 10.37 17.88 -3.15
N LEU A 180 9.64 18.51 -2.24
CA LEU A 180 9.12 19.86 -2.46
C LEU A 180 10.25 20.90 -2.53
N ILE A 181 11.25 20.79 -1.65
CA ILE A 181 12.39 21.71 -1.61
C ILE A 181 13.21 21.64 -2.91
N PHE A 182 13.54 20.43 -3.40
CA PHE A 182 14.43 20.27 -4.55
C PHE A 182 13.70 20.33 -5.89
N PHE A 183 12.45 19.91 -5.95
CA PHE A 183 11.72 19.73 -7.22
C PHE A 183 10.47 20.61 -7.34
N ASN A 184 10.03 21.24 -6.24
CA ASN A 184 8.72 21.90 -6.15
C ASN A 184 7.58 20.98 -6.63
N LYS A 185 7.71 19.69 -6.32
CA LYS A 185 6.82 18.59 -6.73
C LYS A 185 6.68 17.57 -5.62
N ASN A 186 5.55 16.89 -5.62
CA ASN A 186 5.20 15.92 -4.61
C ASN A 186 5.92 14.61 -4.93
N THR A 187 6.14 13.75 -3.93
CA THR A 187 6.67 12.39 -4.16
C THR A 187 5.80 11.59 -5.14
N LEU A 188 4.49 11.81 -5.11
CA LEU A 188 3.53 11.20 -6.03
C LEU A 188 3.74 11.61 -7.50
N ASP A 189 4.27 12.80 -7.79
CA ASP A 189 4.60 13.18 -9.17
C ASP A 189 5.72 12.32 -9.77
N PHE A 190 6.50 11.67 -8.90
CA PHE A 190 7.54 10.71 -9.26
C PHE A 190 7.09 9.25 -9.11
N ASP A 191 5.82 9.00 -8.73
CA ASP A 191 5.31 7.65 -8.45
C ASP A 191 6.07 6.98 -7.30
N ILE A 192 6.32 7.75 -6.22
CA ILE A 192 7.03 7.32 -5.01
C ILE A 192 6.13 7.58 -3.80
N GLU A 193 5.90 6.57 -2.97
CA GLU A 193 5.08 6.67 -1.76
C GLU A 193 5.86 6.15 -0.55
N MET A 194 6.00 6.98 0.49
CA MET A 194 6.59 6.58 1.77
C MET A 194 5.56 6.49 2.89
N TYR A 195 5.58 5.42 3.68
CA TYR A 195 4.62 5.13 4.73
C TYR A 195 5.33 4.86 6.06
N ALA A 196 4.70 5.26 7.16
CA ALA A 196 5.02 4.79 8.49
C ALA A 196 4.50 3.36 8.66
N ASP A 197 5.40 2.39 8.64
CA ASP A 197 5.10 0.97 8.74
C ASP A 197 5.04 0.53 10.19
N MET A 198 3.81 0.49 10.70
CA MET A 198 3.50 0.16 12.08
C MET A 198 2.92 -1.24 12.23
N MET A 199 3.11 -2.12 11.23
CA MET A 199 2.50 -3.46 11.25
C MET A 199 3.24 -4.43 12.20
N THR A 200 4.49 -4.12 12.52
CA THR A 200 5.38 -4.98 13.29
C THR A 200 6.15 -4.20 14.34
N LEU A 201 6.52 -4.89 15.43
CA LEU A 201 7.46 -4.42 16.45
C LEU A 201 8.71 -5.29 16.46
N PRO A 202 9.89 -4.74 16.80
CA PRO A 202 11.10 -5.53 16.92
C PRO A 202 10.93 -6.61 17.99
N ASN A 203 11.50 -7.79 17.73
CA ASN A 203 11.48 -8.88 18.68
C ASN A 203 12.51 -8.61 19.81
N PRO A 204 12.11 -8.52 21.08
CA PRO A 204 13.04 -8.22 22.18
C PRO A 204 14.05 -9.36 22.44
N HIS A 205 13.83 -10.56 21.90
CA HIS A 205 14.69 -11.72 22.09
C HIS A 205 15.67 -11.93 20.92
N LYS A 206 16.37 -10.85 20.55
CA LYS A 206 17.33 -10.70 19.45
C LYS A 206 18.30 -11.91 19.27
N ASN A 207 17.86 -12.89 18.48
CA ASN A 207 18.70 -13.67 17.58
C ASN A 207 17.99 -13.56 16.23
N ASP A 208 18.40 -12.63 15.37
CA ASP A 208 17.66 -12.21 14.16
C ASP A 208 17.47 -13.33 13.12
N THR A 209 18.16 -14.48 13.28
CA THR A 209 17.96 -15.69 12.48
C THR A 209 16.96 -16.68 13.09
N GLU A 210 16.66 -16.58 14.39
CA GLU A 210 15.72 -17.44 15.13
C GLU A 210 14.40 -16.72 15.49
N HIS A 211 14.37 -15.39 15.52
CA HIS A 211 13.25 -14.60 16.06
C HIS A 211 12.94 -13.35 15.19
N PRO A 212 12.04 -13.45 14.19
CA PRO A 212 11.64 -12.31 13.36
C PRO A 212 10.77 -11.30 14.14
N ASP A 213 10.58 -10.12 13.54
CA ASP A 213 9.69 -9.07 14.04
C ASP A 213 8.26 -9.58 14.33
N ILE A 214 7.59 -8.93 15.28
CA ILE A 214 6.32 -9.36 15.87
C ILE A 214 5.15 -8.61 15.23
N PHE A 215 4.21 -9.35 14.64
CA PHE A 215 2.92 -8.87 14.17
C PHE A 215 1.94 -8.70 15.34
N TYR A 216 1.98 -7.55 16.00
CA TYR A 216 1.27 -7.35 17.26
C TYR A 216 -0.21 -6.94 17.11
N LEU A 217 -0.63 -6.54 15.90
CA LEU A 217 -2.00 -6.10 15.60
C LEU A 217 -2.94 -7.31 15.39
N ASP A 218 -3.13 -8.10 16.45
CA ASP A 218 -3.88 -9.36 16.42
C ASP A 218 -5.41 -9.16 16.42
N THR A 219 -6.06 -9.63 15.36
CA THR A 219 -7.52 -9.63 15.21
C THR A 219 -8.18 -10.97 15.48
N MET A 220 -7.44 -11.99 15.93
CA MET A 220 -7.96 -13.35 16.18
C MET A 220 -9.11 -13.39 17.19
N ASN A 221 -9.08 -12.51 18.19
CA ASN A 221 -10.07 -12.46 19.26
C ASN A 221 -11.10 -11.33 19.09
N PHE A 222 -11.14 -10.68 17.93
CA PHE A 222 -12.14 -9.63 17.69
C PHE A 222 -13.55 -10.22 17.73
N ASN A 223 -14.46 -9.48 18.35
CA ASN A 223 -15.90 -9.75 18.30
C ASN A 223 -16.59 -8.79 17.31
N ILE A 224 -17.93 -8.83 17.27
CA ILE A 224 -18.73 -8.03 16.35
C ILE A 224 -18.68 -6.52 16.68
N ASP A 225 -18.53 -6.16 17.96
CA ASP A 225 -18.43 -4.77 18.41
C ASP A 225 -17.06 -4.19 18.06
N ASP A 226 -15.98 -4.95 18.24
CA ASP A 226 -14.63 -4.58 17.79
C ASP A 226 -14.60 -4.34 16.28
N PHE A 227 -15.27 -5.20 15.51
CA PHE A 227 -15.45 -5.03 14.07
C PHE A 227 -16.26 -3.79 13.72
N ASN A 228 -17.35 -3.52 14.43
CA ASN A 228 -18.17 -2.33 14.24
C ASN A 228 -17.36 -1.04 14.46
N GLU A 229 -16.46 -1.00 15.44
CA GLU A 229 -15.55 0.13 15.67
C GLU A 229 -14.52 0.33 14.56
N MET A 230 -14.12 -0.74 13.85
CA MET A 230 -13.21 -0.66 12.71
C MET A 230 -13.91 -0.35 11.38
N LEU A 231 -15.23 -0.53 11.33
CA LEU A 231 -16.03 -0.40 10.12
C LEU A 231 -15.92 0.97 9.43
N PRO A 232 -15.84 2.11 10.13
CA PRO A 232 -15.64 3.41 9.51
C PRO A 232 -14.40 3.50 8.62
N TYR A 233 -13.31 2.81 8.96
CA TYR A 233 -12.05 2.87 8.21
C TYR A 233 -12.14 2.04 6.93
N ALA A 234 -12.63 0.81 7.00
CA ALA A 234 -12.92 -0.01 5.82
C ALA A 234 -13.94 0.69 4.90
N GLY A 235 -14.97 1.31 5.50
CA GLY A 235 -15.96 2.11 4.81
C GLY A 235 -15.38 3.33 4.10
N ALA A 236 -14.40 4.01 4.71
CA ALA A 236 -13.69 5.12 4.08
C ALA A 236 -12.89 4.65 2.86
N SER A 237 -12.22 3.49 2.93
CA SER A 237 -11.54 2.88 1.79
C SER A 237 -12.48 2.59 0.61
N ILE A 238 -13.67 2.02 0.89
CA ILE A 238 -14.69 1.78 -0.15
C ILE A 238 -15.20 3.09 -0.74
N LEU A 239 -15.56 4.04 0.13
CA LEU A 239 -16.13 5.32 -0.29
C LEU A 239 -15.13 6.14 -1.12
N ARG A 240 -13.86 6.20 -0.71
CA ARG A 240 -12.79 6.87 -1.46
C ARG A 240 -12.67 6.29 -2.85
N ASN A 241 -12.56 4.97 -2.97
CA ASN A 241 -12.47 4.28 -4.25
C ASN A 241 -13.67 4.58 -5.18
N TYR A 242 -14.89 4.66 -4.63
CA TYR A 242 -16.05 5.08 -5.39
C TYR A 242 -15.94 6.54 -5.85
N VAL A 243 -15.58 7.46 -4.97
CA VAL A 243 -15.44 8.89 -5.32
C VAL A 243 -14.34 9.09 -6.36
N ASP A 244 -13.20 8.43 -6.22
CA ASP A 244 -12.11 8.43 -7.22
C ASP A 244 -12.61 7.97 -8.59
N ALA A 245 -13.43 6.92 -8.64
CA ALA A 245 -14.01 6.44 -9.90
C ALA A 245 -14.94 7.49 -10.53
N MET A 246 -15.72 8.20 -9.73
CA MET A 246 -16.57 9.28 -10.22
C MET A 246 -15.75 10.47 -10.74
N ILE A 247 -14.63 10.79 -10.10
CA ILE A 247 -13.66 11.80 -10.58
C ILE A 247 -13.05 11.35 -11.91
N ASP A 248 -12.65 10.08 -12.04
CA ASP A 248 -12.12 9.52 -13.30
C ASP A 248 -13.13 9.65 -14.46
N LEU A 249 -14.44 9.59 -14.15
CA LEU A 249 -15.53 9.81 -15.12
C LEU A 249 -15.82 11.29 -15.44
N GLY A 250 -15.12 12.21 -14.77
CA GLY A 250 -15.23 13.67 -14.91
C GLY A 250 -16.18 14.34 -13.92
N ASN A 251 -16.71 13.62 -12.92
CA ASN A 251 -17.55 14.22 -11.88
C ASN A 251 -16.71 14.62 -10.67
N ASN A 252 -16.24 15.87 -10.67
CA ASN A 252 -15.36 16.42 -9.62
C ASN A 252 -16.13 16.93 -8.38
N ASN A 253 -17.45 16.75 -8.28
CA ASN A 253 -18.22 17.16 -7.10
C ASN A 253 -18.15 16.09 -6.00
N ILE A 254 -17.15 16.23 -5.11
CA ILE A 254 -16.87 15.30 -4.01
C ILE A 254 -18.10 15.09 -3.11
N GLU A 255 -18.76 16.17 -2.69
CA GLU A 255 -19.91 16.07 -1.77
C GLU A 255 -21.09 15.33 -2.41
N GLN A 256 -21.38 15.63 -3.68
CA GLN A 256 -22.41 14.93 -4.43
C GLN A 256 -22.07 13.45 -4.62
N ASN A 257 -20.81 13.14 -4.93
CA ASN A 257 -20.36 11.76 -5.07
C ASN A 257 -20.55 11.00 -3.75
N ILE A 258 -20.10 11.55 -2.62
CA ILE A 258 -20.31 10.96 -1.29
C ILE A 258 -21.80 10.74 -1.00
N GLY A 259 -22.65 11.73 -1.29
CA GLY A 259 -24.10 11.64 -1.10
C GLY A 259 -24.76 10.57 -1.97
N SER A 260 -24.27 10.39 -3.20
CA SER A 260 -24.78 9.40 -4.16
C SER A 260 -24.35 7.96 -3.86
N PHE A 261 -23.32 7.76 -3.04
CA PHE A 261 -22.79 6.43 -2.76
C PHE A 261 -23.85 5.55 -2.09
N ASN A 262 -24.21 4.47 -2.76
CA ASN A 262 -25.16 3.46 -2.30
C ASN A 262 -24.43 2.16 -1.96
N TYR A 263 -24.33 1.84 -0.68
CA TYR A 263 -23.64 0.64 -0.21
C TYR A 263 -24.24 -0.66 -0.77
N ASN A 264 -25.52 -0.66 -1.17
CA ASN A 264 -26.14 -1.83 -1.79
C ASN A 264 -25.42 -2.26 -3.09
N MET A 265 -24.62 -1.38 -3.70
CA MET A 265 -23.80 -1.76 -4.86
C MET A 265 -22.78 -2.86 -4.54
N ILE A 266 -22.40 -3.05 -3.27
CA ILE A 266 -21.54 -4.15 -2.81
C ILE A 266 -22.14 -5.51 -3.21
N TYR A 267 -23.47 -5.66 -3.14
CA TYR A 267 -24.15 -6.90 -3.52
C TYR A 267 -23.98 -7.25 -5.01
N ASN A 268 -23.65 -6.28 -5.87
CA ASN A 268 -23.37 -6.56 -7.28
C ASN A 268 -22.01 -7.26 -7.48
N TYR A 269 -21.05 -6.95 -6.61
CA TYR A 269 -19.70 -7.54 -6.65
C TYR A 269 -19.59 -8.79 -5.79
N PHE A 270 -20.50 -8.94 -4.83
CA PHE A 270 -20.55 -10.07 -3.94
C PHE A 270 -22.02 -10.51 -3.73
N PRO A 271 -22.63 -11.20 -4.72
CA PRO A 271 -24.05 -11.56 -4.66
C PRO A 271 -24.41 -12.41 -3.43
N ASN A 272 -23.47 -13.24 -2.98
CA ASN A 272 -23.63 -14.10 -1.82
C ASN A 272 -23.18 -13.42 -0.51
N PHE A 273 -23.09 -12.09 -0.46
CA PHE A 273 -22.69 -11.34 0.74
C PHE A 273 -23.47 -11.75 1.97
N ARG A 274 -24.79 -11.90 1.83
CA ARG A 274 -25.68 -12.34 2.92
C ARG A 274 -25.46 -13.79 3.35
N GLU A 275 -25.06 -14.66 2.44
CA GLU A 275 -24.83 -16.08 2.76
C GLU A 275 -23.45 -16.31 3.38
N LEU A 276 -22.48 -15.43 3.05
CA LEU A 276 -21.08 -15.55 3.46
C LEU A 276 -20.78 -14.78 4.75
N PHE A 277 -21.49 -13.68 4.98
CA PHE A 277 -21.44 -12.92 6.22
C PHE A 277 -22.72 -13.19 7.01
N ASN A 278 -22.59 -13.48 8.31
CA ASN A 278 -23.76 -13.70 9.16
C ASN A 278 -24.68 -12.48 9.16
N ASP A 279 -25.95 -12.68 9.53
CA ASP A 279 -26.94 -11.60 9.61
C ASP A 279 -26.43 -10.40 10.43
N ASP A 280 -25.58 -10.63 11.45
CA ASP A 280 -24.99 -9.57 12.27
C ASP A 280 -24.09 -8.60 11.48
N VAL A 281 -23.15 -9.13 10.69
CA VAL A 281 -22.26 -8.30 9.85
C VAL A 281 -23.08 -7.57 8.78
N GLN A 282 -24.06 -8.25 8.18
CA GLN A 282 -24.96 -7.61 7.22
C GLN A 282 -25.77 -6.47 7.88
N ASN A 283 -26.27 -6.69 9.09
CA ASN A 283 -27.04 -5.71 9.84
C ASN A 283 -26.20 -4.48 10.20
N LEU A 284 -24.95 -4.66 10.63
CA LEU A 284 -24.05 -3.53 10.88
C LEU A 284 -23.81 -2.68 9.64
N PHE A 285 -23.58 -3.32 8.50
CA PHE A 285 -23.44 -2.62 7.22
C PHE A 285 -24.69 -1.86 6.83
N SER A 286 -25.85 -2.51 6.94
CA SER A 286 -27.14 -1.98 6.50
C SER A 286 -27.61 -0.80 7.34
N LYS A 287 -27.23 -0.74 8.62
CA LYS A 287 -27.52 0.38 9.52
C LYS A 287 -26.79 1.67 9.15
N ASN A 288 -25.74 1.62 8.31
CA ASN A 288 -24.97 2.79 7.84
C ASN A 288 -24.38 3.69 8.94
N ASN A 289 -24.27 3.24 10.18
CA ASN A 289 -23.67 4.03 11.27
C ASN A 289 -22.21 4.43 10.95
N TRP A 290 -21.47 3.50 10.33
CA TRP A 290 -20.11 3.71 9.85
C TRP A 290 -20.01 4.77 8.74
N LYS A 291 -21.09 4.97 7.95
CA LYS A 291 -21.09 5.83 6.76
C LYS A 291 -20.84 7.29 7.11
N ASN A 292 -21.38 7.78 8.22
CA ASN A 292 -21.21 9.18 8.61
C ASN A 292 -19.74 9.50 8.92
N GLU A 293 -19.08 8.66 9.71
CA GLU A 293 -17.67 8.85 10.06
C GLU A 293 -16.77 8.65 8.83
N ALA A 294 -17.00 7.62 8.01
CA ALA A 294 -16.31 7.43 6.75
C ALA A 294 -16.47 8.64 5.81
N SER A 295 -17.70 9.15 5.66
CA SER A 295 -18.00 10.31 4.80
C SER A 295 -17.29 11.56 5.28
N ASN A 296 -17.22 11.79 6.60
CA ASN A 296 -16.50 12.92 7.16
C ASN A 296 -14.99 12.83 6.89
N MET A 297 -14.40 11.64 7.05
CA MET A 297 -12.98 11.43 6.76
C MET A 297 -12.67 11.63 5.27
N ILE A 298 -13.49 11.07 4.37
CA ILE A 298 -13.29 11.20 2.92
C ILE A 298 -13.56 12.61 2.43
N LYS A 299 -14.58 13.29 2.97
CA LYS A 299 -14.81 14.71 2.69
C LYS A 299 -13.60 15.54 3.11
N ASP A 300 -13.13 15.41 4.35
CA ASP A 300 -11.95 16.15 4.83
C ASP A 300 -10.70 15.87 3.98
N TYR A 301 -10.46 14.63 3.59
CA TYR A 301 -9.32 14.30 2.74
C TYR A 301 -9.44 14.86 1.31
N MET A 302 -10.54 14.59 0.62
CA MET A 302 -10.66 14.82 -0.82
C MET A 302 -11.03 16.27 -1.21
N THR A 303 -11.46 17.10 -0.24
CA THR A 303 -11.73 18.53 -0.52
C THR A 303 -10.52 19.44 -0.27
N HIS A 304 -9.41 18.90 0.21
CA HIS A 304 -8.19 19.67 0.48
C HIS A 304 -7.06 19.26 -0.47
N ASP A 305 -6.00 20.07 -0.52
CA ASP A 305 -4.83 19.78 -1.34
C ASP A 305 -3.93 18.69 -0.72
N TYR A 306 -2.93 18.27 -1.50
CA TYR A 306 -1.96 17.26 -1.07
C TYR A 306 -1.18 17.69 0.18
N ASN A 307 -0.87 18.99 0.32
CA ASN A 307 -0.12 19.51 1.46
C ASN A 307 -0.90 19.39 2.77
N TYR A 308 -2.21 19.65 2.75
CA TYR A 308 -3.07 19.37 3.87
C TYR A 308 -3.07 17.88 4.23
N GLY A 309 -3.24 17.02 3.22
CA GLY A 309 -3.28 15.57 3.40
C GLY A 309 -2.03 15.02 4.09
N ARG A 310 -0.83 15.41 3.62
CA ARG A 310 0.43 14.94 4.19
C ARG A 310 0.68 15.44 5.62
N GLU A 311 0.41 16.71 5.93
CA GLU A 311 0.55 17.22 7.30
C GLU A 311 -0.43 16.54 8.26
N LYS A 312 -1.66 16.31 7.80
CA LYS A 312 -2.67 15.58 8.56
C LYS A 312 -2.25 14.12 8.80
N TYR A 313 -1.66 13.48 7.79
CA TYR A 313 -1.06 12.15 7.91
C TYR A 313 0.03 12.12 8.98
N TYR A 314 1.02 13.03 8.95
CA TYR A 314 2.11 13.05 9.93
C TYR A 314 1.62 13.17 11.37
N LYS A 315 0.66 14.07 11.61
CA LYS A 315 0.03 14.24 12.93
C LYS A 315 -0.65 12.96 13.41
N LEU A 316 -1.38 12.28 12.53
CA LEU A 316 -2.10 11.05 12.88
C LEU A 316 -1.17 9.85 13.06
N VAL A 317 -0.08 9.77 12.29
CA VAL A 317 0.98 8.79 12.51
C VAL A 317 1.62 8.97 13.88
N ASN A 318 1.96 10.21 14.25
CA ASN A 318 2.53 10.50 15.56
C ASN A 318 1.60 10.07 16.71
N ASP A 319 0.30 10.33 16.59
CA ASP A 319 -0.70 9.89 17.58
C ASP A 319 -0.82 8.37 17.65
N ALA A 320 -0.78 7.68 16.50
CA ALA A 320 -0.75 6.22 16.48
C ALA A 320 0.52 5.67 17.14
N GLU A 321 1.68 6.27 16.87
CA GLU A 321 2.98 5.82 17.37
C GLU A 321 3.12 6.03 18.87
N ILE A 322 2.55 7.10 19.43
CA ILE A 322 2.43 7.30 20.88
C ILE A 322 1.72 6.09 21.52
N THR A 323 0.55 5.70 21.02
CA THR A 323 -0.20 4.56 21.57
C THR A 323 0.49 3.22 21.30
N GLN A 324 1.23 3.09 20.19
CA GLN A 324 2.04 1.90 19.90
C GLN A 324 3.12 1.66 20.98
N GLN A 325 3.63 2.70 21.65
CA GLN A 325 4.63 2.53 22.72
C GLN A 325 4.09 1.67 23.88
N ASP A 326 2.80 1.75 24.21
CA ASP A 326 2.20 0.91 25.25
C ASP A 326 2.29 -0.58 24.88
N ALA A 327 2.05 -0.91 23.59
CA ALA A 327 2.20 -2.27 23.09
C ALA A 327 3.67 -2.73 23.14
N LYS A 328 4.61 -1.84 22.81
CA LYS A 328 6.06 -2.13 22.90
C LYS A 328 6.51 -2.42 24.32
N VAL A 329 6.03 -1.64 25.31
CA VAL A 329 6.30 -1.87 26.74
C VAL A 329 5.82 -3.26 27.17
N ILE A 330 4.59 -3.64 26.78
CA ILE A 330 4.03 -4.94 27.16
C ILE A 330 4.85 -6.07 26.50
N ILE A 331 5.13 -5.97 25.20
CA ILE A 331 5.90 -6.98 24.45
C ILE A 331 7.31 -7.17 25.02
N ASN A 332 7.99 -6.08 25.37
CA ASN A 332 9.35 -6.15 25.92
C ASN A 332 9.40 -6.79 27.31
N ASN A 333 8.29 -6.80 28.04
CA ASN A 333 8.18 -7.37 29.39
C ASN A 333 7.63 -8.81 29.40
N VAL A 334 7.33 -9.40 28.24
CA VAL A 334 6.88 -10.79 28.17
C VAL A 334 8.06 -11.73 28.44
N ASP A 335 7.94 -12.55 29.50
CA ASP A 335 8.91 -13.61 29.77
C ASP A 335 8.85 -14.66 28.65
N LYS A 336 10.02 -15.14 28.18
CA LYS A 336 10.17 -16.16 27.13
C LYS A 336 9.33 -17.41 27.39
N ASN A 337 9.04 -17.71 28.67
CA ASN A 337 8.33 -18.90 29.10
C ASN A 337 6.82 -18.69 29.37
N HIS A 338 6.32 -17.46 29.31
CA HIS A 338 4.91 -17.13 29.60
C HIS A 338 4.29 -16.32 28.46
N ALA A 339 3.39 -16.94 27.70
CA ALA A 339 2.65 -16.22 26.66
C ALA A 339 1.61 -15.27 27.29
N THR A 340 1.91 -13.97 27.36
CA THR A 340 0.94 -12.90 27.63
C THR A 340 0.52 -12.25 26.32
N PHE A 341 -0.78 -12.04 26.12
CA PHE A 341 -1.34 -11.43 24.91
C PHE A 341 -1.53 -9.93 25.11
N LEU A 342 -1.53 -9.16 24.02
CA LEU A 342 -1.95 -7.76 24.07
C LEU A 342 -3.47 -7.66 24.25
N ASN A 343 -3.91 -6.68 25.03
CA ASN A 343 -5.32 -6.41 25.23
C ASN A 343 -5.98 -5.98 23.90
N THR A 344 -7.12 -6.61 23.54
CA THR A 344 -7.90 -6.28 22.33
C THR A 344 -8.21 -4.80 22.21
N ARG A 345 -8.51 -4.11 23.31
CA ARG A 345 -8.80 -2.66 23.31
C ARG A 345 -7.61 -1.82 22.90
N LEU A 346 -6.41 -2.19 23.34
CA LEU A 346 -5.17 -1.51 22.93
C LEU A 346 -4.90 -1.73 21.45
N ILE A 347 -5.02 -2.98 20.98
CA ILE A 347 -4.89 -3.33 19.56
C ILE A 347 -5.89 -2.50 18.73
N LEU A 348 -7.16 -2.48 19.14
CA LEU A 348 -8.21 -1.74 18.48
C LEU A 348 -7.91 -0.24 18.41
N ASP A 349 -7.50 0.39 19.51
CA ASP A 349 -7.17 1.82 19.51
C ASP A 349 -6.01 2.15 18.55
N ILE A 350 -4.95 1.35 18.57
CA ILE A 350 -3.83 1.51 17.64
C ILE A 350 -4.29 1.34 16.19
N MET A 351 -5.06 0.29 15.88
CA MET A 351 -5.57 0.04 14.53
C MET A 351 -6.47 1.17 14.02
N LYS A 352 -7.31 1.75 14.88
CA LYS A 352 -8.16 2.89 14.54
C LYS A 352 -7.34 4.12 14.19
N LYS A 353 -6.30 4.42 14.97
CA LYS A 353 -5.40 5.56 14.72
C LYS A 353 -4.59 5.36 13.43
N ILE A 354 -4.04 4.16 13.22
CA ILE A 354 -3.38 3.80 11.96
C ILE A 354 -4.34 3.95 10.78
N GLY A 355 -5.55 3.39 10.88
CA GLY A 355 -6.52 3.47 9.79
C GLY A 355 -6.97 4.89 9.48
N LYS A 356 -7.11 5.73 10.51
CA LYS A 356 -7.37 7.17 10.34
C LYS A 356 -6.23 7.87 9.59
N ALA A 357 -4.97 7.56 9.92
CA ALA A 357 -3.82 8.12 9.22
C ALA A 357 -3.84 7.70 7.73
N LEU A 358 -4.02 6.40 7.45
CA LEU A 358 -3.97 5.85 6.09
C LEU A 358 -5.07 6.35 5.14
N VAL A 359 -6.16 6.95 5.67
CA VAL A 359 -7.14 7.65 4.83
C VAL A 359 -6.51 8.81 4.06
N TYR A 360 -5.53 9.50 4.65
CA TYR A 360 -4.88 10.68 4.07
C TYR A 360 -3.71 10.34 3.12
N ARG A 361 -3.66 9.10 2.61
CA ARG A 361 -2.72 8.65 1.56
C ARG A 361 -3.49 8.33 0.28
N ALA A 362 -2.87 8.59 -0.87
CA ALA A 362 -3.52 8.50 -2.18
C ALA A 362 -4.11 7.12 -2.50
N GLU A 363 -3.34 6.04 -2.36
CA GLU A 363 -3.80 4.69 -2.71
C GLU A 363 -3.43 3.59 -1.70
N SER A 364 -3.75 3.78 -0.42
CA SER A 364 -3.42 2.78 0.61
C SER A 364 -4.61 1.97 1.11
N TYR A 365 -4.36 0.71 1.47
CA TYR A 365 -5.24 -0.01 2.40
C TYR A 365 -5.32 0.74 3.72
N THR A 366 -6.52 0.92 4.26
CA THR A 366 -6.74 1.64 5.52
C THR A 366 -6.75 0.70 6.72
N CYS A 367 -7.00 -0.60 6.53
CA CYS A 367 -7.07 -1.54 7.64
C CYS A 367 -5.78 -2.36 7.75
N ALA A 368 -5.17 -2.37 8.94
CA ALA A 368 -3.97 -3.18 9.22
C ALA A 368 -4.08 -4.66 8.81
N PRO A 369 -5.22 -5.37 9.00
CA PRO A 369 -5.35 -6.76 8.59
C PRO A 369 -5.29 -6.93 7.07
N THR A 370 -5.74 -5.93 6.31
CA THR A 370 -5.60 -5.90 4.85
C THR A 370 -4.16 -5.72 4.42
N VAL A 371 -3.40 -4.85 5.10
CA VAL A 371 -1.96 -4.68 4.86
C VAL A 371 -1.23 -5.98 5.17
N MET A 372 -1.48 -6.59 6.33
CA MET A 372 -0.91 -7.89 6.70
C MET A 372 -1.29 -8.98 5.69
N PHE A 373 -2.54 -9.06 5.26
CA PHE A 373 -2.99 -10.05 4.29
C PHE A 373 -2.39 -9.81 2.90
N VAL A 374 -2.61 -8.65 2.30
CA VAL A 374 -2.22 -8.41 0.91
C VAL A 374 -0.71 -8.23 0.80
N VAL A 375 -0.08 -7.45 1.67
CA VAL A 375 1.33 -7.07 1.55
C VAL A 375 2.22 -8.16 2.13
N ARG A 376 1.94 -8.59 3.37
CA ARG A 376 2.84 -9.51 4.10
C ARG A 376 2.62 -10.97 3.78
N ILE A 377 1.46 -11.35 3.27
CA ILE A 377 1.16 -12.74 2.89
C ILE A 377 1.14 -12.87 1.37
N LEU A 378 0.21 -12.21 0.66
CA LEU A 378 0.04 -12.45 -0.78
C LEU A 378 1.22 -11.93 -1.61
N GLN A 379 1.63 -10.67 -1.43
CA GLN A 379 2.71 -10.07 -2.22
C GLN A 379 4.07 -10.67 -1.86
N ALA A 380 4.36 -10.86 -0.57
CA ALA A 380 5.61 -11.46 -0.11
C ALA A 380 5.84 -12.88 -0.65
N THR A 381 4.76 -13.65 -0.85
CA THR A 381 4.84 -15.00 -1.44
C THR A 381 4.69 -15.04 -2.96
N LYS A 382 4.57 -13.89 -3.64
CA LYS A 382 4.19 -13.81 -5.06
C LYS A 382 2.91 -14.61 -5.38
N GLY A 383 1.98 -14.66 -4.43
CA GLY A 383 0.75 -15.44 -4.53
C GLY A 383 0.91 -16.94 -4.31
N ASP A 384 2.11 -17.44 -4.02
CA ASP A 384 2.32 -18.84 -3.66
C ASP A 384 1.89 -19.11 -2.21
N LEU A 385 0.59 -19.37 -2.07
CA LEU A 385 0.00 -19.79 -0.80
C LEU A 385 0.28 -21.24 -0.45
N SER A 386 1.08 -22.00 -1.22
CA SER A 386 1.40 -23.39 -0.88
C SER A 386 1.95 -23.55 0.54
N LYS A 387 2.70 -22.55 1.03
CA LYS A 387 3.17 -22.45 2.42
C LYS A 387 2.05 -22.40 3.47
N TYR A 388 0.87 -21.90 3.08
CA TYR A 388 -0.30 -21.71 3.95
C TYR A 388 -1.46 -22.66 3.61
N LYS A 389 -1.42 -23.36 2.46
CA LYS A 389 -2.39 -24.37 2.02
C LYS A 389 -2.32 -25.68 2.82
N THR A 390 -1.70 -25.68 3.99
CA THR A 390 -1.54 -26.90 4.78
C THR A 390 -2.89 -27.33 5.35
N GLN A 391 -3.27 -28.57 5.07
CA GLN A 391 -4.37 -29.30 5.73
C GLN A 391 -4.18 -29.40 7.26
N THR A 392 -3.03 -28.98 7.77
CA THR A 392 -2.69 -28.85 9.20
C THR A 392 -2.84 -27.39 9.67
N PRO A 393 -3.54 -27.15 10.80
CA PRO A 393 -3.68 -25.80 11.37
C PRO A 393 -2.33 -25.15 11.67
N VAL A 394 -2.12 -23.90 11.27
CA VAL A 394 -0.95 -23.13 11.70
C VAL A 394 -1.09 -22.86 13.20
N LEU A 395 -0.22 -23.48 14.01
CA LEU A 395 -0.22 -23.31 15.46
C LEU A 395 0.40 -21.95 15.81
N CYS A 396 -0.44 -20.94 15.97
CA CYS A 396 -0.02 -19.59 16.33
C CYS A 396 0.15 -19.48 17.86
N ASN A 397 1.34 -19.05 18.28
CA ASN A 397 1.66 -18.66 19.66
C ASN A 397 2.05 -17.19 19.69
N PHE A 398 1.75 -16.51 20.80
CA PHE A 398 2.27 -15.16 21.03
C PHE A 398 3.70 -15.22 21.58
N PRO A 399 4.61 -14.32 21.17
CA PRO A 399 4.42 -13.24 20.19
C PRO A 399 4.25 -13.74 18.75
N LEU A 400 3.38 -13.09 17.98
CA LEU A 400 3.02 -13.53 16.63
C LEU A 400 4.14 -13.18 15.65
N THR A 401 4.88 -14.18 15.18
CA THR A 401 5.99 -14.00 14.23
C THR A 401 5.59 -14.17 12.77
N ASN A 402 4.34 -14.54 12.52
CA ASN A 402 3.81 -14.76 11.18
C ASN A 402 2.55 -13.92 10.99
N ALA A 403 2.50 -13.12 9.91
CA ALA A 403 1.39 -12.22 9.64
C ALA A 403 0.04 -12.93 9.66
N ILE A 404 -0.03 -14.16 9.12
CA ILE A 404 -1.28 -14.91 9.06
C ILE A 404 -1.85 -15.24 10.44
N CYS A 405 -1.00 -15.28 11.47
CA CYS A 405 -1.40 -15.54 12.84
C CYS A 405 -2.07 -14.35 13.53
N GLY A 406 -1.98 -13.14 12.98
CA GLY A 406 -2.66 -11.94 13.52
C GLY A 406 -3.98 -11.61 12.81
N ILE A 407 -4.43 -12.43 11.86
CA ILE A 407 -5.63 -12.16 11.07
C ILE A 407 -6.75 -13.14 11.44
N GLY A 408 -7.69 -12.65 12.25
CA GLY A 408 -8.89 -13.38 12.62
C GLY A 408 -10.02 -13.24 11.61
N ARG A 409 -11.19 -13.80 11.96
CA ARG A 409 -12.42 -13.76 11.15
C ARG A 409 -12.75 -12.35 10.66
N TYR A 410 -12.82 -11.39 11.58
CA TYR A 410 -13.14 -10.00 11.25
C TYR A 410 -11.99 -9.27 10.53
N GLY A 411 -10.74 -9.70 10.73
CA GLY A 411 -9.59 -9.30 9.94
C GLY A 411 -9.75 -9.58 8.45
N TYR A 412 -10.14 -10.82 8.11
CA TYR A 412 -10.42 -11.20 6.72
C TYR A 412 -11.64 -10.47 6.15
N ILE A 413 -12.69 -10.24 6.95
CA ILE A 413 -13.85 -9.43 6.54
C ILE A 413 -13.41 -8.02 6.15
N MET A 414 -12.63 -7.32 6.98
CA MET A 414 -12.09 -6.00 6.65
C MET A 414 -11.29 -6.01 5.35
N SER A 415 -10.43 -7.02 5.15
CA SER A 415 -9.66 -7.15 3.92
C SER A 415 -10.52 -7.36 2.67
N MET A 416 -11.57 -8.20 2.77
CA MET A 416 -12.52 -8.41 1.67
C MET A 416 -13.24 -7.11 1.30
N LEU A 417 -13.67 -6.33 2.29
CA LEU A 417 -14.36 -5.06 2.09
C LEU A 417 -13.48 -4.05 1.34
N GLU A 418 -12.21 -3.93 1.70
CA GLU A 418 -11.30 -3.05 0.97
C GLU A 418 -11.08 -3.52 -0.47
N GLN A 419 -10.98 -4.84 -0.73
CA GLN A 419 -10.88 -5.35 -2.11
C GLN A 419 -12.14 -5.03 -2.93
N ILE A 420 -13.33 -5.09 -2.32
CA ILE A 420 -14.60 -4.69 -2.95
C ILE A 420 -14.56 -3.22 -3.34
N GLY A 421 -14.03 -2.34 -2.48
CA GLY A 421 -13.80 -0.93 -2.82
C GLY A 421 -13.00 -0.77 -4.13
N TYR A 422 -11.85 -1.45 -4.23
CA TYR A 422 -11.04 -1.42 -5.46
C TYR A 422 -11.77 -2.02 -6.68
N LEU A 423 -12.54 -3.10 -6.50
CA LEU A 423 -13.34 -3.69 -7.58
C LEU A 423 -14.40 -2.71 -8.10
N ILE A 424 -15.10 -2.00 -7.19
CA ILE A 424 -16.05 -0.94 -7.54
C ILE A 424 -15.35 0.14 -8.38
N ARG A 425 -14.20 0.65 -7.91
CA ARG A 425 -13.46 1.69 -8.64
C ARG A 425 -13.15 1.28 -10.06
N PHE A 426 -12.49 0.14 -10.23
CA PHE A 426 -11.99 -0.25 -11.54
C PHE A 426 -13.07 -0.77 -12.49
N ASP A 427 -14.19 -1.28 -11.97
CA ASP A 427 -15.35 -1.59 -12.81
C ASP A 427 -15.97 -0.32 -13.39
N ILE A 428 -16.22 0.69 -12.56
CA ILE A 428 -16.73 2.00 -12.99
C ILE A 428 -15.74 2.68 -13.96
N THR A 429 -14.45 2.76 -13.59
CA THR A 429 -13.44 3.48 -14.39
C THR A 429 -13.13 2.79 -15.72
N TYR A 430 -13.04 1.45 -15.77
CA TYR A 430 -12.52 0.74 -16.95
C TYR A 430 -13.47 -0.26 -17.60
N CYS A 431 -14.49 -0.75 -16.91
CA CYS A 431 -15.38 -1.79 -17.44
C CYS A 431 -16.70 -1.21 -17.98
N GLU A 432 -17.10 0.00 -17.58
CA GLU A 432 -18.25 0.68 -18.13
C GLU A 432 -18.00 1.28 -19.52
N LYS A 433 -19.06 1.36 -20.34
CA LYS A 433 -18.99 1.68 -21.78
C LYS A 433 -18.33 3.03 -22.10
N LYS A 434 -18.45 4.03 -21.22
CA LYS A 434 -17.98 5.40 -21.48
C LYS A 434 -16.45 5.47 -21.61
N HIS A 435 -15.72 4.65 -20.85
CA HIS A 435 -14.25 4.62 -20.81
C HIS A 435 -13.70 3.19 -20.91
N TYR A 436 -14.44 2.32 -21.62
CA TYR A 436 -14.15 0.89 -21.64
C TYR A 436 -12.73 0.58 -22.11
N ASN A 437 -11.95 -0.06 -21.23
CA ASN A 437 -10.64 -0.60 -21.51
C ASN A 437 -10.62 -2.06 -21.07
N ALA A 438 -10.86 -2.97 -22.03
CA ALA A 438 -10.97 -4.41 -21.78
C ALA A 438 -9.75 -4.98 -21.04
N GLU A 439 -8.54 -4.57 -21.43
CA GLU A 439 -7.29 -5.08 -20.85
C GLU A 439 -7.12 -4.62 -19.40
N LYS A 440 -7.27 -3.31 -19.13
CA LYS A 440 -7.17 -2.76 -17.77
C LYS A 440 -8.28 -3.31 -16.87
N CYS A 441 -9.51 -3.36 -17.38
CA CYS A 441 -10.66 -3.96 -16.69
C CYS A 441 -10.35 -5.41 -16.27
N ASN A 442 -9.93 -6.26 -17.21
CA ASN A 442 -9.62 -7.66 -16.92
C ASN A 442 -8.45 -7.80 -15.92
N LYS A 443 -7.36 -7.05 -16.13
CA LYS A 443 -6.18 -7.08 -15.24
C LYS A 443 -6.55 -6.69 -13.81
N LYS A 444 -7.35 -5.63 -13.63
CA LYS A 444 -7.75 -5.14 -12.30
C LYS A 444 -8.76 -6.08 -11.65
N LYS A 445 -9.77 -6.58 -12.40
CA LYS A 445 -10.73 -7.57 -11.89
C LYS A 445 -10.04 -8.84 -11.39
N ILE A 446 -9.10 -9.39 -12.15
CA ILE A 446 -8.32 -10.55 -11.72
C ILE A 446 -7.51 -10.21 -10.46
N LYS A 447 -6.75 -9.11 -10.47
CA LYS A 447 -5.90 -8.71 -9.33
C LYS A 447 -6.67 -8.62 -8.01
N TYR A 448 -7.80 -7.91 -7.98
CA TYR A 448 -8.55 -7.69 -6.74
C TYR A 448 -9.57 -8.81 -6.45
N GLY A 449 -10.07 -9.49 -7.48
CA GLY A 449 -10.93 -10.67 -7.34
C GLY A 449 -10.17 -11.84 -6.72
N GLU A 450 -8.96 -12.15 -7.17
CA GLU A 450 -8.14 -13.21 -6.56
C GLU A 450 -7.83 -12.92 -5.09
N ARG A 451 -7.52 -11.65 -4.75
CA ARG A 451 -7.28 -11.24 -3.36
C ARG A 451 -8.53 -11.43 -2.50
N LEU A 452 -9.70 -11.10 -3.04
CA LEU A 452 -10.99 -11.31 -2.39
C LEU A 452 -11.25 -12.82 -2.16
N ASP A 453 -11.06 -13.64 -3.19
CA ASP A 453 -11.26 -15.09 -3.14
C ASP A 453 -10.33 -15.76 -2.11
N TYR A 454 -9.07 -15.36 -2.06
CA TYR A 454 -8.12 -15.87 -1.05
C TYR A 454 -8.51 -15.47 0.37
N ALA A 455 -8.96 -14.24 0.59
CA ALA A 455 -9.44 -13.81 1.90
C ALA A 455 -10.69 -14.61 2.31
N LEU A 456 -11.57 -14.91 1.36
CA LEU A 456 -12.76 -15.74 1.58
C LEU A 456 -12.39 -17.20 1.92
N GLU A 457 -11.41 -17.77 1.25
CA GLU A 457 -10.88 -19.11 1.53
C GLU A 457 -10.38 -19.21 2.98
N LEU A 458 -9.54 -18.26 3.40
CA LEU A 458 -9.00 -18.21 4.76
C LEU A 458 -10.05 -17.86 5.82
N TYR A 459 -11.06 -17.07 5.46
CA TYR A 459 -12.23 -16.81 6.31
C TYR A 459 -13.04 -18.09 6.58
N LYS A 460 -13.26 -18.92 5.55
CA LYS A 460 -13.99 -20.20 5.68
C LYS A 460 -13.18 -21.29 6.39
N HIS A 461 -11.86 -21.22 6.26
CA HIS A 461 -10.92 -22.16 6.89
C HIS A 461 -9.98 -21.42 7.84
N PRO A 462 -10.51 -20.85 8.94
CA PRO A 462 -9.72 -20.02 9.83
C PRO A 462 -8.63 -20.83 10.52
N ILE A 463 -7.47 -20.19 10.67
CA ILE A 463 -6.34 -20.75 11.39
C ILE A 463 -6.71 -20.95 12.86
N LYS A 464 -6.56 -22.18 13.36
CA LYS A 464 -6.83 -22.50 14.78
C LYS A 464 -5.56 -22.30 15.61
N THR A 465 -5.65 -21.49 16.66
CA THR A 465 -4.59 -21.36 17.67
C THR A 465 -4.49 -22.65 18.52
N LYS A 466 -3.32 -22.92 19.14
CA LYS A 466 -3.15 -24.06 20.08
C LYS A 466 -4.21 -24.07 21.18
N ARG A 467 -4.65 -22.89 21.65
CA ARG A 467 -5.70 -22.76 22.67
C ARG A 467 -7.06 -23.27 22.19
N ASN A 468 -7.44 -23.01 20.94
CA ASN A 468 -8.69 -23.52 20.36
C ASN A 468 -8.61 -25.02 20.08
N ALA A 469 -7.44 -25.53 19.71
CA ALA A 469 -7.21 -26.97 19.55
C ALA A 469 -7.33 -27.72 20.89
N ILE A 470 -6.76 -27.17 21.98
CA ILE A 470 -6.81 -27.77 23.33
C ILE A 470 -8.20 -27.61 23.97
N GLY A 471 -8.87 -26.48 23.76
CA GLY A 471 -10.25 -26.27 24.21
C GLY A 471 -11.25 -27.19 23.52
N ASN A 472 -11.08 -27.45 22.22
CA ASN A 472 -11.87 -28.43 21.49
C ASN A 472 -11.49 -29.87 21.82
N LEU A 473 -10.22 -30.19 22.11
CA LEU A 473 -9.85 -31.52 22.60
C LEU A 473 -10.50 -31.84 23.95
N ARG A 474 -10.66 -30.84 24.84
CA ARG A 474 -11.41 -31.02 26.10
C ARG A 474 -12.92 -31.11 25.91
N SER A 475 -13.49 -30.40 24.93
CA SER A 475 -14.93 -30.49 24.64
C SER A 475 -15.28 -31.74 23.84
N GLU A 476 -14.40 -32.20 22.95
CA GLU A 476 -14.49 -33.46 22.22
C GLU A 476 -14.22 -34.66 23.13
N SER A 477 -13.29 -34.59 24.09
CA SER A 477 -13.12 -35.67 25.07
C SER A 477 -14.37 -35.84 25.94
N LEU A 478 -15.03 -34.72 26.32
CA LEU A 478 -16.30 -34.73 27.04
C LEU A 478 -17.50 -35.16 26.16
N LYS A 479 -17.46 -34.92 24.85
CA LYS A 479 -18.47 -35.43 23.90
C LYS A 479 -18.28 -36.91 23.57
N THR A 480 -17.05 -37.40 23.48
CA THR A 480 -16.77 -38.81 23.18
C THR A 480 -17.15 -39.78 24.30
N GLU A 481 -17.34 -39.31 25.54
CA GLU A 481 -17.95 -40.13 26.61
C GLU A 481 -19.48 -40.21 26.50
N PHE A 482 -20.14 -39.23 25.87
CA PHE A 482 -21.59 -39.24 25.67
C PHE A 482 -22.04 -39.82 24.32
N GLU A 483 -21.20 -39.76 23.28
CA GLU A 483 -21.58 -40.15 21.91
C GLU A 483 -21.15 -41.56 21.50
N LYS A 484 -20.40 -42.30 22.34
CA LYS A 484 -20.06 -43.72 22.08
C LYS A 484 -21.24 -44.70 22.16
N ASN A 485 -22.46 -44.21 22.41
CA ASN A 485 -23.64 -45.04 22.55
C ASN A 485 -24.63 -44.99 21.37
N ASN A 486 -24.27 -44.48 20.18
CA ASN A 486 -25.11 -44.74 19.01
C ASN A 486 -24.30 -45.00 17.74
N ILE A 487 -24.70 -46.12 17.13
CA ILE A 487 -24.05 -46.94 16.13
C ILE A 487 -24.46 -46.49 14.71
N ASN A 488 -23.50 -46.64 13.79
CA ASN A 488 -23.57 -46.82 12.33
C ASN A 488 -24.54 -45.95 11.51
N ASP A 489 -24.01 -45.28 10.47
CA ASP A 489 -24.19 -45.85 9.13
C ASP A 489 -23.19 -45.32 8.10
N ASN A 490 -22.82 -46.23 7.19
CA ASN A 490 -21.93 -46.05 6.06
C ASN A 490 -22.49 -45.05 5.03
N THR A 491 -21.61 -44.38 4.28
CA THR A 491 -21.63 -44.42 2.81
C THR A 491 -20.38 -43.79 2.19
N ASP A 492 -19.72 -44.59 1.37
CA ASP A 492 -18.77 -44.21 0.32
C ASP A 492 -19.30 -43.09 -0.57
N PHE A 493 -18.44 -42.16 -1.00
CA PHE A 493 -18.56 -41.60 -2.35
C PHE A 493 -17.20 -41.25 -2.97
N SER A 494 -17.05 -41.80 -4.16
CA SER A 494 -15.91 -41.90 -5.07
C SER A 494 -15.46 -40.60 -5.73
N ASP A 495 -14.16 -40.56 -6.01
CA ASP A 495 -13.43 -39.79 -7.01
C ASP A 495 -14.23 -39.35 -8.25
N ARG A 496 -14.08 -38.07 -8.64
CA ARG A 496 -14.20 -37.66 -10.06
C ARG A 496 -13.16 -36.66 -10.52
N GLN A 497 -12.62 -37.02 -11.67
CA GLN A 497 -11.48 -36.48 -12.39
C GLN A 497 -11.69 -35.08 -12.99
N ARG A 498 -10.56 -34.40 -13.15
CA ARG A 498 -10.35 -33.16 -13.91
C ARG A 498 -10.56 -33.39 -15.41
N HIS A 499 -11.33 -32.52 -16.06
CA HIS A 499 -11.30 -32.38 -17.52
C HIS A 499 -10.54 -31.12 -17.94
N SER A 500 -9.43 -31.33 -18.65
CA SER A 500 -8.77 -30.33 -19.48
C SER A 500 -9.50 -30.19 -20.82
N PHE A 501 -9.66 -28.98 -21.34
CA PHE A 501 -9.84 -28.77 -22.77
C PHE A 501 -8.97 -27.63 -23.27
N GLY A 502 -7.92 -28.01 -24.00
CA GLY A 502 -7.26 -27.14 -24.97
C GLY A 502 -8.11 -27.00 -26.23
N GLY A 503 -8.09 -25.80 -26.83
CA GLY A 503 -8.75 -25.52 -28.09
C GLY A 503 -7.93 -24.53 -28.92
N LYS A 504 -7.27 -25.05 -29.96
CA LYS A 504 -6.47 -24.28 -30.92
C LYS A 504 -7.34 -23.37 -31.81
N ARG A 505 -6.74 -22.21 -32.14
CA ARG A 505 -7.01 -21.24 -33.22
C ARG A 505 -7.93 -21.68 -34.38
N LYS A 506 -8.78 -20.75 -34.84
CA LYS A 506 -9.05 -20.54 -36.27
C LYS A 506 -8.94 -19.06 -36.66
N ILE A 507 -8.04 -18.80 -37.61
CA ILE A 507 -7.83 -17.56 -38.34
C ILE A 507 -8.86 -17.54 -39.48
N GLY A 508 -9.70 -16.51 -39.54
CA GLY A 508 -10.65 -16.28 -40.64
C GLY A 508 -10.29 -15.01 -41.41
N LYS A 509 -9.72 -15.16 -42.61
CA LYS A 509 -9.45 -14.07 -43.55
C LYS A 509 -10.71 -13.69 -44.35
N THR A 510 -10.94 -12.38 -44.43
CA THR A 510 -11.48 -11.57 -45.55
C THR A 510 -12.84 -11.87 -46.19
N LYS A 511 -13.69 -10.82 -46.25
CA LYS A 511 -14.36 -10.41 -47.50
C LYS A 511 -14.35 -8.88 -47.69
N ARG A 512 -13.71 -8.47 -48.79
CA ARG A 512 -13.80 -7.15 -49.43
C ARG A 512 -15.23 -6.88 -49.93
N ARG A 513 -15.72 -5.64 -49.82
CA ARG A 513 -16.62 -5.03 -50.81
C ARG A 513 -16.24 -3.57 -51.06
N LYS A 514 -16.16 -3.21 -52.35
CA LYS A 514 -15.70 -1.92 -52.90
C LYS A 514 -16.86 -0.91 -53.02
N SER A 515 -16.50 0.35 -52.77
CA SER A 515 -16.86 1.61 -53.46
C SER A 515 -18.32 2.08 -53.60
N LYS A 516 -18.54 3.37 -53.28
CA LYS A 516 -18.87 4.39 -54.29
C LYS A 516 -18.37 5.78 -53.87
N ARG A 517 -17.61 6.40 -54.78
CA ARG A 517 -17.19 7.82 -54.78
C ARG A 517 -18.39 8.72 -55.07
N ARG A 518 -18.44 9.90 -54.44
CA ARG A 518 -18.95 11.12 -55.08
C ARG A 518 -18.00 12.29 -54.81
N LYS A 519 -17.63 12.97 -55.89
CA LYS A 519 -16.79 14.19 -55.96
C LYS A 519 -17.71 15.42 -55.96
N SER A 520 -17.31 16.49 -55.28
CA SER A 520 -17.41 17.89 -55.77
C SER A 520 -16.30 18.70 -55.05
N LYS A 521 -15.29 19.23 -55.75
CA LYS A 521 -15.20 20.60 -56.30
C LYS A 521 -15.74 21.62 -55.29
N GLY A 522 -14.96 22.43 -54.57
CA GLY A 522 -13.73 23.13 -54.90
C GLY A 522 -14.05 24.61 -55.17
N ARG A 523 -13.67 25.53 -54.27
CA ARG A 523 -13.37 26.92 -54.65
C ARG A 523 -12.43 27.60 -53.65
N LYS A 524 -11.41 28.21 -54.25
CA LYS A 524 -10.26 28.93 -53.69
C LYS A 524 -10.57 30.43 -53.53
N ASN A 525 -9.78 31.04 -52.64
CA ASN A 525 -9.23 32.41 -52.67
C ASN A 525 -10.15 33.62 -52.39
N ARG A 526 -9.77 34.43 -51.39
CA ARG A 526 -8.99 35.66 -51.63
C ARG A 526 -8.36 36.25 -50.34
N ARG A 527 -7.06 36.58 -50.44
CA ARG A 527 -6.30 37.52 -49.60
C ARG A 527 -6.54 38.96 -50.09
N ASN A 528 -6.49 39.93 -49.18
CA ASN A 528 -5.68 41.18 -49.21
C ASN A 528 -5.99 42.00 -47.93
N LYS A 529 -5.04 42.29 -47.04
CA LYS A 529 -3.96 43.32 -47.01
C LYS A 529 -4.45 44.77 -46.90
N THR A 530 -4.21 45.43 -45.75
CA THR A 530 -3.51 46.74 -45.48
C THR A 530 -3.82 47.16 -44.01
N ARG A 531 -2.89 47.37 -43.05
CA ARG A 531 -1.76 48.30 -42.80
C ARG A 531 -2.18 49.69 -42.23
N LYS A 532 -1.63 50.04 -41.03
CA LYS A 532 -1.55 51.36 -40.32
C LYS A 532 -2.90 51.98 -39.90
N GLN A 533 -3.07 52.64 -38.75
CA GLN A 533 -2.18 53.37 -37.83
C GLN A 533 -2.06 52.70 -36.46
#